data_AF-A0A1S5Y0D3-F1
#
_entry.id   AF-A0A1S5Y0D3-F1
#
_cell.length_a   1.000
_cell.length_b   1.000
_cell.length_c   1.000
_cell.angle_alpha   90.00
_cell.angle_beta   90.00
_cell.angle_gamma   90.00
#
_symmetry.space_group_name_H-M   'P 1'
#
loop_
_entity.id
_entity.type
_entity.pdbx_description
1 polymer ?
#
loop_
_entity_poly.entity_id
_entity_poly.type
_entity_poly.pdbx_seq_one_letter_code
_entity_poly.pdbx_strand_id
1 'polypeptide(L)'
;MASYDAKLRIEGTQDPPIHVVIDLTDDRMVVTAGDVEVADWSRDEIRIAALLDGFHVRAEGEEVVLDIRDDAKFAVELGLRQAHPYLRRRIAALLREQESAGWSPEAEAAEPQSNSAI
;
A
#
# COMPACT_ATOMS: atom_id res chain seq x y z
N MET A 1 -3.21 -3.85 10.50
CA MET A 1 -3.49 -4.95 9.57
C MET A 1 -4.24 -4.38 8.39
N ALA A 2 -3.58 -4.36 7.23
CA ALA A 2 -4.15 -3.85 5.98
C ALA A 2 -4.24 -5.00 4.97
N SER A 3 -5.38 -5.12 4.29
CA SER A 3 -5.64 -6.18 3.33
C SER A 3 -5.86 -5.60 1.95
N TYR A 4 -5.31 -6.25 0.93
CA TYR A 4 -5.30 -5.75 -0.45
C TYR A 4 -5.66 -6.85 -1.45
N ASP A 5 -6.58 -6.55 -2.36
CA ASP A 5 -6.85 -7.39 -3.51
C ASP A 5 -5.76 -7.24 -4.58
N ALA A 6 -5.24 -8.38 -5.05
CA ALA A 6 -4.20 -8.43 -6.06
C ALA A 6 -4.37 -9.60 -7.02
N LYS A 7 -3.62 -9.55 -8.12
CA LYS A 7 -3.40 -10.70 -8.99
C LYS A 7 -1.94 -11.12 -8.91
N LEU A 8 -1.71 -12.37 -8.53
CA LEU A 8 -0.41 -12.99 -8.49
C LEU A 8 -0.06 -13.61 -9.85
N ARG A 9 1.16 -13.36 -10.30
CA ARG A 9 1.75 -13.97 -11.49
C ARG A 9 3.17 -14.41 -11.15
N ILE A 10 3.60 -15.55 -11.67
CA ILE A 10 4.98 -16.01 -11.54
C ILE A 10 5.77 -15.43 -12.72
N GLU A 11 6.93 -14.83 -12.44
CA GLU A 11 7.76 -14.28 -13.50
C GLU A 11 8.29 -15.43 -14.39
N GLY A 12 8.17 -15.29 -15.70
CA GLY A 12 8.67 -16.28 -16.66
C GLY A 12 7.73 -17.44 -16.96
N THR A 13 6.56 -17.56 -16.31
CA THR A 13 5.53 -18.53 -16.69
C THR A 13 4.40 -17.87 -17.50
N GLN A 14 3.72 -18.68 -18.33
CA GLN A 14 2.53 -18.25 -19.07
C GLN A 14 1.22 -18.55 -18.32
N ASP A 15 1.32 -18.87 -17.03
CA ASP A 15 0.16 -19.25 -16.25
C ASP A 15 -0.80 -18.05 -16.10
N PRO A 16 -2.12 -18.31 -16.08
CA PRO A 16 -3.09 -17.26 -15.86
C PRO A 16 -2.88 -16.60 -14.49
N PRO A 17 -3.07 -15.28 -14.37
CA PRO A 17 -2.98 -14.60 -13.08
C PRO A 17 -3.97 -15.17 -12.07
N ILE A 18 -3.51 -15.42 -10.86
CA ILE A 18 -4.33 -15.94 -9.76
C ILE A 18 -4.82 -14.77 -8.92
N HIS A 19 -6.11 -14.73 -8.62
CA HIS A 19 -6.66 -13.76 -7.68
C HIS A 19 -6.21 -14.10 -6.26
N VAL A 20 -5.56 -13.14 -5.60
CA VAL A 20 -5.05 -13.30 -4.24
C VAL A 20 -5.42 -12.10 -3.39
N VAL A 21 -5.49 -12.35 -2.08
CA VAL A 21 -5.59 -11.33 -1.04
C VAL A 21 -4.25 -11.27 -0.33
N ILE A 22 -3.73 -10.06 -0.18
CA ILE A 22 -2.47 -9.80 0.51
C ILE A 22 -2.80 -9.16 1.85
N ASP A 23 -2.49 -9.86 2.92
CA ASP A 23 -2.58 -9.34 4.29
C ASP A 23 -1.20 -8.88 4.74
N LEU A 24 -1.08 -7.56 4.91
CA LEU A 24 0.13 -6.95 5.45
C LEU A 24 -0.07 -6.65 6.94
N THR A 25 0.76 -7.26 7.76
CA THR A 25 0.78 -7.06 9.22
C THR A 25 2.18 -6.73 9.65
N ASP A 26 2.44 -5.46 9.98
CA ASP A 26 3.72 -4.92 10.45
C ASP A 26 4.95 -5.45 9.68
N ASP A 27 5.45 -6.61 10.09
CA ASP A 27 6.65 -7.28 9.58
C ASP A 27 6.40 -8.58 8.79
N ARG A 28 5.15 -8.97 8.54
CA ARG A 28 4.80 -10.16 7.75
C ARG A 28 3.83 -9.84 6.63
N MET A 29 4.00 -10.56 5.52
CA MET A 29 3.14 -10.50 4.36
C MET A 29 2.61 -11.92 4.09
N VAL A 30 1.29 -12.07 4.22
CA VAL A 30 0.61 -13.33 3.92
C VAL A 30 -0.18 -13.15 2.63
N VAL A 31 -0.08 -14.12 1.73
CA VAL A 31 -0.76 -14.13 0.44
C VAL A 31 -1.68 -15.34 0.39
N THR A 32 -2.98 -15.07 0.21
CA THR A 32 -4.02 -16.10 0.24
C THR A 32 -4.78 -16.12 -1.09
N ALA A 33 -4.94 -17.28 -1.71
CA ALA A 33 -5.78 -17.49 -2.89
C ALA A 33 -7.06 -18.23 -2.50
N GLY A 34 -8.16 -17.51 -2.35
CA GLY A 34 -9.42 -18.09 -1.85
C GLY A 34 -9.25 -18.56 -0.40
N ASP A 35 -9.31 -19.88 -0.18
CA ASP A 35 -9.18 -20.51 1.15
C ASP A 35 -7.78 -21.11 1.40
N VAL A 36 -6.82 -20.89 0.49
CA VAL A 36 -5.47 -21.48 0.55
C VAL A 36 -4.43 -20.39 0.77
N GLU A 37 -3.64 -20.52 1.81
CA GLU A 37 -2.42 -19.71 2.00
C GLU A 37 -1.38 -20.14 0.95
N VAL A 38 -1.03 -19.21 0.07
CA VAL A 38 -0.06 -19.42 -1.02
C VAL A 38 1.35 -19.11 -0.53
N ALA A 39 1.50 -18.07 0.28
CA ALA A 39 2.77 -17.66 0.82
C ALA A 39 2.64 -16.94 2.17
N ASP A 40 3.62 -17.13 3.04
CA ASP A 40 3.81 -16.41 4.28
C ASP A 40 5.29 -16.01 4.37
N TRP A 41 5.57 -14.73 4.21
CA TRP A 41 6.93 -14.20 4.19
C TRP A 41 7.13 -13.12 5.24
N SER A 42 8.28 -13.16 5.94
CA SER A 42 8.73 -11.99 6.69
C SER A 42 9.20 -10.90 5.74
N ARG A 43 8.96 -9.64 6.11
CA ARG A 43 9.37 -8.47 5.35
C ARG A 43 10.89 -8.36 5.22
N ASP A 44 11.63 -8.88 6.19
CA ASP A 44 13.09 -8.91 6.17
C ASP A 44 13.65 -9.94 5.16
N GLU A 45 12.89 -11.01 4.91
CA GLU A 45 13.24 -12.12 4.01
C GLU A 45 12.95 -11.80 2.54
N ILE A 46 12.07 -10.83 2.28
CA ILE A 46 11.66 -10.46 0.92
C ILE A 46 12.29 -9.16 0.46
N ARG A 47 12.37 -9.03 -0.86
CA ARG A 47 12.73 -7.78 -1.53
C ARG A 47 11.60 -7.39 -2.46
N ILE A 48 11.05 -6.21 -2.24
CA ILE A 48 9.92 -5.69 -3.03
C ILE A 48 10.40 -4.52 -3.87
N ALA A 49 10.19 -4.60 -5.19
CA ALA A 49 10.45 -3.54 -6.13
C ALA A 49 9.15 -3.15 -6.86
N ALA A 50 8.83 -1.85 -6.87
CA ALA A 50 7.66 -1.35 -7.59
C ALA A 50 8.04 -0.99 -9.03
N LEU A 51 7.66 -1.86 -9.98
CA LEU A 51 7.89 -1.68 -11.41
C LEU A 51 6.60 -1.25 -12.13
N LEU A 52 6.65 -1.16 -13.46
CA LEU A 52 5.53 -0.64 -14.27
C LEU A 52 4.37 -1.64 -14.38
N ASP A 53 4.68 -2.92 -14.32
CA ASP A 53 3.81 -4.07 -14.49
C ASP A 53 3.32 -4.68 -13.16
N GLY A 54 3.83 -4.17 -12.03
CA GLY A 54 3.36 -4.54 -10.70
C GLY A 54 4.45 -4.42 -9.64
N PHE A 55 4.18 -5.04 -8.49
CA PHE A 55 5.14 -5.20 -7.40
C PHE A 55 5.86 -6.53 -7.57
N HIS A 56 7.16 -6.46 -7.84
CA HIS A 56 8.03 -7.61 -7.94
C HIS A 56 8.49 -7.96 -6.54
N VAL A 57 8.06 -9.11 -6.05
CA VAL A 57 8.44 -9.66 -4.76
C VAL A 57 9.40 -10.80 -5.03
N ARG A 58 10.64 -10.65 -4.55
CA ARG A 58 11.64 -11.69 -4.58
C ARG A 58 11.78 -12.33 -3.20
N ALA A 59 11.56 -13.63 -3.13
CA ALA A 59 11.63 -14.45 -1.92
C ALA A 59 12.32 -15.78 -2.25
N GLU A 60 13.27 -16.22 -1.43
CA GLU A 60 13.92 -17.54 -1.57
C GLU A 60 14.51 -17.88 -2.95
N GLY A 61 14.83 -16.86 -3.76
CA GLY A 61 15.35 -17.04 -5.13
C GLY A 61 14.27 -17.15 -6.21
N GLU A 62 12.99 -17.10 -5.83
CA GLU A 62 11.85 -16.97 -6.74
C GLU A 62 11.39 -15.51 -6.81
N GLU A 63 10.84 -15.13 -7.96
CA GLU A 63 10.28 -13.81 -8.20
C GLU A 63 8.83 -13.92 -8.66
N VAL A 64 7.96 -13.22 -7.93
CA VAL A 64 6.53 -13.13 -8.22
C VAL A 64 6.15 -11.68 -8.47
N VAL A 65 5.20 -11.48 -9.37
CA VAL A 65 4.65 -10.18 -9.72
C VAL A 65 3.24 -10.09 -9.15
N LEU A 66 3.02 -9.08 -8.31
CA LEU A 66 1.74 -8.76 -7.70
C LEU A 66 1.17 -7.50 -8.35
N ASP A 67 0.06 -7.66 -9.07
CA ASP A 67 -0.73 -6.55 -9.61
C ASP A 67 -1.79 -6.15 -8.58
N ILE A 68 -1.49 -5.10 -7.81
CA ILE A 68 -2.28 -4.66 -6.66
C ILE A 68 -3.19 -3.50 -7.07
N ARG A 69 -4.48 -3.61 -6.78
CA ARG A 69 -5.47 -2.60 -7.18
C ARG A 69 -5.23 -1.24 -6.51
N ASP A 70 -4.94 -1.25 -5.22
CA ASP A 70 -4.63 -0.05 -4.41
C ASP A 70 -3.11 0.15 -4.22
N ASP A 71 -2.37 0.09 -5.33
CA ASP A 71 -0.91 0.21 -5.42
C ASP A 71 -0.29 1.34 -4.56
N ALA A 72 -0.89 2.53 -4.56
CA ALA A 72 -0.36 3.68 -3.83
C ALA A 72 -0.47 3.51 -2.31
N LYS A 73 -1.59 2.98 -1.82
CA LYS A 73 -1.76 2.69 -0.38
C LYS A 73 -0.83 1.58 0.05
N PHE A 74 -0.75 0.52 -0.75
CA PHE A 74 0.17 -0.59 -0.49
C PHE A 74 1.63 -0.13 -0.43
N ALA A 75 2.06 0.73 -1.35
CA ALA A 75 3.42 1.26 -1.36
C ALA A 75 3.74 2.15 -0.13
N VAL A 76 2.76 2.93 0.36
CA VAL A 76 2.90 3.72 1.59
C VAL A 76 3.03 2.82 2.81
N GLU A 77 2.19 1.79 2.91
CA GLU A 77 2.23 0.80 4.00
C GLU A 77 3.55 0.01 4.00
N LEU A 78 4.05 -0.30 2.81
CA LEU A 78 5.37 -0.89 2.62
C LEU A 78 6.54 0.09 2.87
N GLY A 79 6.28 1.37 3.10
CA GLY A 79 7.32 2.38 3.31
C GLY A 79 8.28 2.50 2.12
N LEU A 80 7.81 2.17 0.91
CA LEU A 80 8.64 2.17 -0.29
C LEU A 80 9.03 3.61 -0.64
N ARG A 81 10.31 3.94 -0.44
CA ARG A 81 10.89 5.25 -0.79
C ARG A 81 11.28 5.34 -2.25
N GLN A 82 11.51 4.21 -2.91
CA GLN A 82 11.92 4.11 -4.30
C GLN A 82 10.82 3.40 -5.09
N ALA A 83 10.16 4.14 -5.96
CA ALA A 83 9.10 3.66 -6.84
C ALA A 83 9.23 4.33 -8.21
N HIS A 84 8.66 3.72 -9.24
CA HIS A 84 8.59 4.32 -10.58
C HIS A 84 7.89 5.70 -10.53
N PRO A 85 8.27 6.69 -11.39
CA PRO A 85 7.72 8.06 -11.34
C PRO A 85 6.20 8.16 -11.35
N TYR A 86 5.51 7.22 -12.04
CA TYR A 86 4.05 7.16 -12.05
C TYR A 86 3.48 6.85 -10.66
N LEU A 87 3.96 5.78 -10.01
CA LEU A 87 3.53 5.41 -8.66
C LEU A 87 3.91 6.47 -7.63
N ARG A 88 5.09 7.10 -7.75
CA ARG A 88 5.48 8.23 -6.89
C ARG A 88 4.47 9.39 -6.94
N ARG A 89 3.92 9.70 -8.12
CA ARG A 89 2.88 10.73 -8.26
C ARG A 89 1.58 10.32 -7.57
N ARG A 90 1.18 9.04 -7.66
CA ARG A 90 0.00 8.51 -6.97
C ARG A 90 0.17 8.52 -5.44
N ILE A 91 1.33 8.11 -4.94
CA ILE A 91 1.69 8.19 -3.52
C ILE A 91 1.62 9.64 -3.04
N ALA A 92 2.23 10.58 -3.76
CA ALA A 92 2.19 12.00 -3.38
C ALA A 92 0.79 12.63 -3.46
N ALA A 93 -0.07 12.16 -4.36
CA ALA A 93 -1.48 12.56 -4.39
C ALA A 93 -2.22 12.05 -3.14
N LEU A 94 -2.08 10.76 -2.84
CA LEU A 94 -2.69 10.12 -1.66
C LEU A 94 -2.27 10.79 -0.35
N LEU A 95 -0.97 11.07 -0.17
CA LEU A 95 -0.46 11.72 1.03
C LEU A 95 -1.03 13.13 1.21
N ARG A 96 -1.14 13.91 0.13
CA ARG A 96 -1.77 15.24 0.18
C ARG A 96 -3.26 15.15 0.50
N GLU A 97 -3.97 14.18 -0.07
CA GLU A 97 -5.38 13.93 0.25
C GLU A 97 -5.57 13.63 1.73
N GLN A 98 -4.72 12.77 2.32
CA GLN A 98 -4.73 12.47 3.75
C GLN A 98 -4.42 13.69 4.62
N GLU A 99 -3.43 14.51 4.25
CA GLU A 99 -3.14 15.78 4.95
C GLU A 99 -4.33 16.74 4.91
N SER A 100 -4.99 16.87 3.75
CA SER A 100 -6.18 17.71 3.62
C SER A 100 -7.42 17.15 4.33
N ALA A 101 -7.55 15.82 4.45
CA ALA A 101 -8.62 15.18 5.21
C ALA A 101 -8.38 15.23 6.73
N GLY A 102 -7.13 15.36 7.16
CA GLY A 102 -6.74 15.60 8.55
C GLY A 102 -6.85 17.06 9.00
N TRP A 103 -7.05 18.01 8.07
CA TRP A 103 -7.27 19.41 8.38
C TRP A 103 -8.76 19.73 8.46
N SER A 104 -9.32 19.70 9.68
CA SER A 104 -10.61 20.31 9.99
C SER A 104 -10.39 21.78 10.38
N PRO A 105 -10.81 22.78 9.57
CA PRO A 105 -10.78 24.19 9.96
C PRO A 105 -11.86 24.59 10.99
N GLU A 106 -12.60 23.64 11.57
CA GLU A 106 -13.81 23.91 12.36
C GLU A 106 -13.60 23.99 13.88
N ALA A 107 -12.36 24.18 14.36
CA ALA A 107 -12.07 24.34 15.79
C ALA A 107 -11.66 25.77 16.22
N GLU A 108 -11.49 26.72 15.29
CA GLU A 108 -11.03 28.10 15.59
C GLU A 108 -12.07 29.17 15.26
N ALA A 109 -13.35 28.86 15.44
CA ALA A 109 -14.42 29.86 15.32
C ALA A 109 -15.57 29.58 16.31
N ALA A 110 -15.24 29.53 17.60
CA ALA A 110 -16.23 29.64 18.67
C ALA A 110 -15.73 30.65 19.73
N GLU A 111 -16.03 31.90 19.41
CA GLU A 111 -16.15 33.12 20.23
C GLU A 111 -16.56 32.90 21.72
N PRO A 112 -16.22 33.81 22.66
CA PRO A 112 -17.03 35.03 22.77
C PRO A 112 -16.30 36.33 23.12
N GLN A 113 -16.83 37.38 22.51
CA GLN A 113 -16.85 38.76 22.95
C GLN A 113 -16.91 38.89 24.48
N SER A 114 -15.89 39.50 25.08
CA SER A 114 -16.05 40.19 26.36
C SER A 114 -14.93 41.21 26.55
N ASN A 115 -15.07 42.38 25.91
CA ASN A 115 -14.47 43.60 26.47
C ASN A 115 -15.09 44.88 25.88
N SER A 116 -16.10 45.39 26.57
CA SER A 116 -16.58 46.78 26.59
C SER A 116 -17.83 46.78 27.46
N ALA A 117 -18.11 47.71 28.36
CA ALA A 117 -17.45 48.91 28.84
C ALA A 117 -18.27 49.37 30.06
N ILE A 118 -17.58 50.06 30.99
CA ILE A 118 -18.06 51.13 31.91
C ILE A 118 -19.13 50.76 32.94
#